data_AF-A0AAF0ZAA2-F1
#
_entry.id   AF-A0AAF0ZAA2-F1
#
_cell.length_a   1.000
_cell.length_b   1.000
_cell.length_c   1.000
_cell.angle_alpha   90.00
_cell.angle_beta   90.00
_cell.angle_gamma   90.00
#
_symmetry.space_group_name_H-M   'P 1'
#
loop_
_entity.id
_entity.type
_entity.pdbx_description
1 polymer ?
#
loop_
_entity_poly.entity_id
_entity_poly.type
_entity_poly.pdbx_seq_one_letter_code
_entity_poly.pdbx_strand_id
1 'polypeptide(L)'
;MQTDRTPGSLPPRYQSVLTRVVVRDVTAVDDLLDLVRAEQAEHPDVAVFVTLDQLDQALYTSMHATESDSLEISTDDLDFLEDPYADEVRERRQLDRTTAQLAAPGLRVAWSDLRGTLEGAEGDIEALVTVNDAPEGVLDDVVLVLHVPVADPTAAIAGLPNGYFSEDWDVFQNHAVARHLRERYGYRPLGVGASWVGFLRDHPLDPDRATVLVTDLAEVYGFAGTPAWARLADVLTRRTTLFLGYTGSFADL
;
A
#
# COMPACT_ATOMS: atom_id res chain seq x y z
N MET A 1 16.05 -7.74 -12.62
CA MET A 1 14.59 -7.93 -12.68
C MET A 1 14.21 -9.06 -13.63
N GLN A 2 13.59 -10.12 -13.10
CA GLN A 2 12.97 -11.21 -13.86
C GLN A 2 11.45 -11.17 -13.64
N THR A 3 10.66 -11.34 -14.70
CA THR A 3 9.19 -11.32 -14.61
C THR A 3 8.60 -12.66 -15.03
N ASP A 4 7.77 -13.26 -14.18
CA ASP A 4 6.94 -14.43 -14.52
C ASP A 4 5.46 -14.01 -14.54
N ARG A 5 4.79 -14.29 -15.66
CA ARG A 5 3.35 -14.03 -15.87
C ARG A 5 2.50 -15.29 -15.67
N THR A 6 3.09 -16.38 -15.17
CA THR A 6 2.45 -17.68 -14.97
C THR A 6 2.25 -17.92 -13.48
N PRO A 7 1.09 -17.60 -12.89
CA PRO A 7 0.88 -17.73 -11.45
C PRO A 7 1.09 -19.17 -10.91
N GLY A 8 0.91 -20.18 -11.77
CA GLY A 8 1.02 -21.60 -11.40
C GLY A 8 2.42 -22.10 -11.02
N SER A 9 3.48 -21.29 -11.21
CA SER A 9 4.84 -21.61 -10.75
C SER A 9 5.12 -21.12 -9.31
N LEU A 10 4.20 -20.34 -8.73
CA LEU A 10 4.39 -19.75 -7.41
C LEU A 10 4.13 -20.75 -6.28
N PRO A 11 4.84 -20.63 -5.15
CA PRO A 11 4.41 -21.22 -3.90
C PRO A 11 2.92 -20.92 -3.67
N PRO A 12 2.11 -21.91 -3.23
CA PRO A 12 0.66 -21.72 -3.05
C PRO A 12 0.29 -20.48 -2.24
N ARG A 13 1.12 -20.12 -1.24
CA ARG A 13 0.94 -18.93 -0.41
C ARG A 13 1.01 -17.58 -1.14
N TYR A 14 1.54 -17.54 -2.37
CA TYR A 14 1.62 -16.32 -3.20
C TYR A 14 0.64 -16.33 -4.37
N GLN A 15 -0.13 -17.41 -4.50
CA GLN A 15 -1.17 -17.51 -5.50
C GLN A 15 -2.38 -16.72 -5.00
N SER A 16 -2.86 -15.82 -5.86
CA SER A 16 -4.11 -15.09 -5.65
C SER A 16 -4.76 -14.84 -7.01
N VAL A 17 -6.09 -14.71 -7.02
CA VAL A 17 -6.87 -14.30 -8.18
C VAL A 17 -6.49 -12.91 -8.68
N LEU A 18 -5.79 -12.11 -7.88
CA LEU A 18 -5.33 -10.76 -8.23
C LEU A 18 -3.90 -10.73 -8.78
N THR A 19 -3.06 -11.71 -8.45
CA THR A 19 -1.66 -11.76 -8.90
C THR A 19 -1.58 -11.99 -10.41
N ARG A 20 -0.80 -11.17 -11.11
CA ARG A 20 -0.61 -11.25 -12.57
C ARG A 20 0.82 -11.37 -12.99
N VAL A 21 1.71 -10.66 -12.30
CA VAL A 21 3.14 -10.74 -12.55
C VAL A 21 3.85 -10.96 -11.23
N VAL A 22 4.84 -11.84 -11.25
CA VAL A 22 5.78 -12.01 -10.15
C VAL A 22 7.13 -11.53 -10.62
N VAL A 23 7.70 -10.64 -9.83
CA VAL A 23 8.96 -10.00 -10.13
C VAL A 23 9.99 -10.48 -9.13
N ARG A 24 11.15 -10.90 -9.63
CA ARG A 24 12.29 -11.35 -8.82
C ARG A 24 13.52 -10.53 -9.13
N ASP A 25 14.44 -10.48 -8.18
CA ASP A 25 15.73 -9.79 -8.31
C ASP A 25 15.53 -8.32 -8.76
N VAL A 26 14.61 -7.62 -8.09
CA VAL A 26 14.37 -6.19 -8.34
C VAL A 26 15.45 -5.40 -7.60
N THR A 27 16.32 -4.74 -8.35
CA THR A 27 17.44 -3.98 -7.79
C THR A 27 17.27 -2.47 -7.90
N ALA A 28 16.21 -2.02 -8.58
CA ALA A 28 15.91 -0.61 -8.79
C ALA A 28 14.39 -0.39 -8.80
N VAL A 29 13.92 0.61 -8.06
CA VAL A 29 12.50 0.97 -8.02
C VAL A 29 12.01 1.46 -9.37
N ASP A 30 12.84 2.17 -10.14
CA ASP A 30 12.45 2.69 -11.46
C ASP A 30 12.08 1.57 -12.45
N ASP A 31 12.76 0.42 -12.41
CA ASP A 31 12.42 -0.76 -13.23
C ASP A 31 11.02 -1.29 -12.89
N LEU A 32 10.68 -1.34 -11.59
CA LEU A 32 9.36 -1.73 -11.11
C LEU A 32 8.30 -0.71 -11.52
N LEU A 33 8.60 0.59 -11.43
CA LEU A 33 7.68 1.65 -11.83
C LEU A 33 7.36 1.61 -13.33
N ASP A 34 8.36 1.32 -14.17
CA ASP A 34 8.15 1.16 -15.61
C ASP A 34 7.27 -0.04 -15.93
N LEU A 35 7.43 -1.16 -15.21
CA LEU A 35 6.52 -2.30 -15.30
C LEU A 35 5.10 -1.91 -14.85
N VAL A 36 4.95 -1.25 -13.70
CA VAL A 36 3.64 -0.81 -13.18
C VAL A 36 2.94 0.12 -14.17
N ARG A 37 3.66 1.05 -14.80
CA ARG A 37 3.11 1.96 -15.82
C ARG A 37 2.69 1.20 -17.08
N ALA A 38 3.49 0.23 -17.53
CA ALA A 38 3.15 -0.59 -18.69
C ALA A 38 1.89 -1.42 -18.43
N GLU A 39 1.84 -2.12 -17.29
CA GLU A 39 0.66 -2.90 -16.86
C GLU A 39 -0.59 -2.01 -16.74
N GLN A 40 -0.45 -0.81 -16.17
CA GLN A 40 -1.58 0.10 -16.01
C GLN A 40 -2.10 0.64 -17.35
N ALA A 41 -1.21 0.81 -18.33
CA ALA A 41 -1.58 1.25 -19.69
C ALA A 41 -2.27 0.14 -20.49
N GLU A 42 -1.87 -1.12 -20.30
CA GLU A 42 -2.50 -2.28 -20.93
C GLU A 42 -3.83 -2.65 -20.29
N HIS A 43 -3.99 -2.37 -18.99
CA HIS A 43 -5.17 -2.70 -18.20
C HIS A 43 -5.77 -1.46 -17.52
N PRO A 44 -6.43 -0.56 -18.28
CA PRO A 44 -6.96 0.70 -17.75
C PRO A 44 -8.19 0.53 -16.85
N ASP A 45 -8.79 -0.66 -16.82
CA ASP A 45 -9.99 -1.01 -16.05
C ASP A 45 -9.68 -1.54 -14.63
N VAL A 46 -8.40 -1.74 -14.32
CA VAL A 46 -7.94 -2.18 -12.99
C VAL A 46 -6.97 -1.16 -12.39
N ALA A 47 -6.81 -1.20 -11.06
CA ALA A 47 -5.69 -0.55 -10.41
C ALA A 47 -4.52 -1.55 -10.31
N VAL A 48 -3.36 -1.18 -10.87
CA VAL A 48 -2.12 -1.96 -10.69
C VAL A 48 -1.52 -1.63 -9.33
N PHE A 49 -1.33 -2.66 -8.51
CA PHE A 49 -0.87 -2.53 -7.12
C PHE A 49 0.24 -3.56 -6.85
N VAL A 50 1.22 -3.25 -6.00
CA VAL A 50 2.37 -4.13 -5.76
C VAL A 50 2.58 -4.44 -4.29
N THR A 51 3.26 -5.55 -3.99
CA THR A 51 3.83 -5.78 -2.66
C THR A 51 5.14 -5.00 -2.51
N LEU A 52 5.43 -4.53 -1.29
CA LEU A 52 6.68 -3.82 -0.97
C LEU A 52 7.58 -4.67 -0.07
N ASP A 53 7.81 -4.23 1.16
CA ASP A 53 8.72 -4.84 2.13
C ASP A 53 8.12 -6.08 2.79
N GLN A 54 8.98 -7.07 3.07
CA GLN A 54 8.68 -8.28 3.83
C GLN A 54 7.39 -8.99 3.38
N LEU A 55 7.37 -9.49 2.16
CA LEU A 55 6.23 -10.15 1.51
C LEU A 55 5.54 -11.17 2.42
N ASP A 56 6.31 -12.04 3.07
CA ASP A 56 5.75 -13.06 3.97
C ASP A 56 5.01 -12.44 5.16
N GLN A 57 5.54 -11.36 5.74
CA GLN A 57 4.91 -10.63 6.84
C GLN A 57 3.70 -9.83 6.34
N ALA A 58 3.80 -9.17 5.18
CA ALA A 58 2.70 -8.43 4.57
C ALA A 58 1.49 -9.32 4.28
N LEU A 59 1.70 -10.54 3.79
CA LEU A 59 0.63 -11.50 3.55
C LEU A 59 0.02 -12.01 4.86
N TYR A 60 0.85 -12.25 5.88
CA TYR A 60 0.39 -12.67 7.21
C TYR A 60 -0.50 -11.61 7.87
N THR A 61 -0.05 -10.35 7.91
CA THR A 61 -0.84 -9.25 8.48
C THR A 61 -2.07 -8.95 7.64
N SER A 62 -2.02 -9.16 6.33
CA SER A 62 -3.19 -8.98 5.48
C SER A 62 -4.28 -10.00 5.76
N MET A 63 -3.91 -11.27 5.90
CA MET A 63 -4.84 -12.32 6.31
C MET A 63 -5.53 -11.94 7.63
N HIS A 64 -4.78 -11.54 8.65
CA HIS A 64 -5.37 -11.16 9.93
C HIS A 64 -6.17 -9.84 9.89
N ALA A 65 -5.80 -8.87 9.05
CA ALA A 65 -6.61 -7.67 8.86
C ALA A 65 -8.02 -8.01 8.35
N THR A 66 -8.14 -9.01 7.47
CA THR A 66 -9.44 -9.47 6.95
C THR A 66 -10.31 -10.16 7.98
N GLU A 67 -9.76 -10.63 9.10
CA GLU A 67 -10.51 -11.27 10.20
C GLU A 67 -11.17 -10.25 11.15
N SER A 68 -10.99 -8.94 10.93
CA SER A 68 -11.69 -7.92 11.70
C SER A 68 -13.20 -7.94 11.46
N ASP A 69 -14.01 -7.62 12.47
CA ASP A 69 -15.48 -7.54 12.37
C ASP A 69 -15.98 -6.71 11.16
N SER A 70 -15.19 -5.70 10.78
CA SER A 70 -15.53 -4.83 9.66
C SER A 70 -15.25 -5.47 8.30
N LEU A 71 -14.34 -6.43 8.18
CA LEU A 71 -13.90 -7.02 6.91
C LEU A 71 -14.18 -8.51 6.77
N GLU A 72 -14.48 -9.21 7.87
CA GLU A 72 -14.73 -10.65 7.86
C GLU A 72 -15.87 -11.01 6.88
N ILE A 73 -15.70 -12.15 6.20
CA ILE A 73 -16.69 -12.76 5.34
C ILE A 73 -17.09 -14.13 5.89
N SER A 74 -18.37 -14.49 5.71
CA SER A 74 -18.79 -15.87 5.96
C SER A 74 -18.23 -16.80 4.88
N THR A 75 -17.71 -17.94 5.33
CA THR A 75 -17.18 -19.01 4.48
C THR A 75 -17.88 -20.35 4.70
N ASP A 76 -18.97 -20.37 5.46
CA ASP A 76 -19.71 -21.58 5.84
C ASP A 76 -20.29 -22.34 4.64
N ASP A 77 -20.47 -21.65 3.51
CA ASP A 77 -20.98 -22.21 2.27
C ASP A 77 -19.89 -22.68 1.30
N LEU A 78 -18.61 -22.55 1.66
CA LEU A 78 -17.47 -22.95 0.82
C LEU A 78 -16.90 -24.30 1.26
N ASP A 79 -16.69 -25.20 0.30
CA ASP A 79 -16.05 -26.49 0.52
C ASP A 79 -14.59 -26.47 0.08
N PHE A 80 -13.70 -26.13 1.01
CA PHE A 80 -12.25 -26.09 0.76
C PHE A 80 -11.60 -27.47 0.55
N LEU A 81 -12.32 -28.57 0.79
CA LEU A 81 -11.79 -29.93 0.61
C LEU A 81 -12.14 -30.49 -0.77
N GLU A 82 -13.35 -30.22 -1.26
CA GLU A 82 -13.85 -30.81 -2.51
C GLU A 82 -13.93 -29.81 -3.68
N ASP A 83 -14.09 -28.51 -3.43
CA ASP A 83 -14.17 -27.50 -4.49
C ASP A 83 -12.79 -26.85 -4.76
N PRO A 84 -12.16 -27.13 -5.92
CA PRO A 84 -10.87 -26.54 -6.26
C PRO A 84 -10.92 -25.02 -6.50
N TYR A 85 -12.11 -24.42 -6.55
CA TYR A 85 -12.30 -22.97 -6.72
C TYR A 85 -12.72 -22.25 -5.43
N ALA A 86 -12.84 -22.96 -4.30
CA ALA A 86 -13.28 -22.36 -3.03
C ALA A 86 -12.43 -21.16 -2.61
N ASP A 87 -11.10 -21.26 -2.76
CA ASP A 87 -10.17 -20.17 -2.46
C ASP A 87 -10.37 -18.96 -3.38
N GLU A 88 -10.59 -19.18 -4.67
CA GLU A 88 -10.83 -18.09 -5.63
C GLU A 88 -12.14 -17.35 -5.31
N VAL A 89 -13.18 -18.09 -4.94
CA VAL A 89 -14.48 -17.53 -4.54
C VAL A 89 -14.32 -16.73 -3.25
N ARG A 90 -13.60 -17.26 -2.26
CA ARG A 90 -13.29 -16.56 -1.00
C ARG A 90 -12.56 -15.25 -1.26
N GLU A 91 -11.50 -15.26 -2.07
CA GLU A 91 -10.71 -14.06 -2.37
C GLU A 91 -11.53 -12.98 -3.08
N ARG A 92 -12.37 -13.36 -4.06
CA ARG A 92 -13.27 -12.41 -4.73
C ARG A 92 -14.28 -11.80 -3.76
N ARG A 93 -14.89 -12.61 -2.89
CA ARG A 93 -15.80 -12.13 -1.84
C ARG A 93 -15.09 -11.18 -0.87
N GLN A 94 -13.85 -11.49 -0.51
CA GLN A 94 -13.06 -10.64 0.37
C GLN A 94 -12.78 -9.29 -0.28
N LEU A 95 -12.38 -9.27 -1.56
CA LEU A 95 -12.17 -8.02 -2.29
C LEU A 95 -13.45 -7.18 -2.37
N ASP A 96 -14.58 -7.80 -2.71
CA ASP A 96 -15.87 -7.14 -2.81
C ASP A 96 -16.30 -6.54 -1.45
N ARG A 97 -16.14 -7.32 -0.37
CA ARG A 97 -16.41 -6.91 1.01
C ARG A 97 -15.54 -5.72 1.40
N THR A 98 -14.22 -5.84 1.27
CA THR A 98 -13.27 -4.78 1.65
C THR A 98 -13.54 -3.50 0.87
N THR A 99 -13.72 -3.60 -0.46
CA THR A 99 -14.04 -2.45 -1.31
C THR A 99 -15.33 -1.76 -0.87
N ALA A 100 -16.38 -2.53 -0.57
CA ALA A 100 -17.65 -1.98 -0.10
C ALA A 100 -17.52 -1.29 1.27
N GLN A 101 -16.68 -1.80 2.16
CA GLN A 101 -16.45 -1.22 3.49
C GLN A 101 -15.61 0.05 3.44
N LEU A 102 -14.58 0.12 2.59
CA LEU A 102 -13.84 1.36 2.35
C LEU A 102 -14.75 2.47 1.80
N ALA A 103 -15.75 2.10 1.01
CA ALA A 103 -16.75 3.05 0.50
C ALA A 103 -17.80 3.46 1.53
N ALA A 104 -18.01 2.67 2.60
CA ALA A 104 -19.10 2.85 3.56
C ALA A 104 -18.89 4.11 4.42
N PRO A 105 -19.80 5.09 4.41
CA PRO A 105 -19.62 6.36 5.12
C PRO A 105 -19.35 6.22 6.63
N GLY A 106 -19.91 5.19 7.27
CA GLY A 106 -19.74 4.93 8.71
C GLY A 106 -18.36 4.40 9.11
N LEU A 107 -17.54 3.95 8.15
CA LEU A 107 -16.18 3.44 8.38
C LEU A 107 -15.11 4.37 7.80
N ARG A 108 -15.51 5.52 7.24
CA ARG A 108 -14.56 6.48 6.68
C ARG A 108 -13.90 7.25 7.80
N VAL A 109 -12.58 7.15 7.86
CA VAL A 109 -11.72 7.98 8.71
C VAL A 109 -11.49 9.33 8.04
N ALA A 110 -11.61 10.44 8.77
CA ALA A 110 -11.23 11.76 8.26
C ALA A 110 -9.73 11.99 8.44
N TRP A 111 -9.11 12.82 7.57
CA TRP A 111 -7.69 13.16 7.70
C TRP A 111 -7.34 13.73 9.08
N SER A 112 -8.23 14.55 9.64
CA SER A 112 -8.07 15.12 10.99
C SER A 112 -7.99 14.08 12.10
N ASP A 113 -8.57 12.90 11.88
CA ASP A 113 -8.69 11.83 12.87
C ASP A 113 -7.44 10.92 12.87
N LEU A 114 -6.53 11.11 11.90
CA LEU A 114 -5.22 10.45 11.85
C LEU A 114 -4.19 11.14 12.75
N ARG A 115 -4.49 12.34 13.26
CA ARG A 115 -3.53 13.12 14.04
C ARG A 115 -3.21 12.41 15.35
N GLY A 116 -1.94 12.07 15.56
CA GLY A 116 -1.48 11.38 16.76
C GLY A 116 -1.94 9.92 16.87
N THR A 117 -2.40 9.31 15.77
CA THR A 117 -2.64 7.86 15.73
C THR A 117 -1.37 7.07 15.42
N LEU A 118 -0.38 7.70 14.79
CA LEU A 118 1.01 7.28 14.80
C LEU A 118 1.82 8.35 15.53
N GLU A 119 2.40 8.00 16.68
CA GLU A 119 3.33 8.87 17.39
C GLU A 119 4.74 8.64 16.86
N GLY A 120 5.10 9.38 15.81
CA GLY A 120 6.44 9.31 15.24
C GLY A 120 7.50 9.94 16.16
N ALA A 121 8.70 9.39 16.14
CA ALA A 121 9.91 9.96 16.71
C ALA A 121 10.79 10.59 15.62
N GLU A 122 11.87 11.27 16.04
CA GLU A 122 12.82 11.85 15.09
C GLU A 122 13.42 10.81 14.13
N GLY A 123 13.72 9.61 14.63
CA GLY A 123 14.24 8.49 13.83
C GLY A 123 13.27 8.04 12.73
N ASP A 124 11.97 8.08 13.00
CA ASP A 124 10.92 7.72 12.04
C ASP A 124 10.88 8.72 10.89
N ILE A 125 10.99 10.02 11.18
CA ILE A 125 10.99 11.04 10.13
C ILE A 125 12.27 10.98 9.31
N GLU A 126 13.41 10.63 9.93
CA GLU A 126 14.64 10.35 9.21
C GLU A 126 14.53 9.12 8.30
N ALA A 127 13.84 8.07 8.74
CA ALA A 127 13.56 6.89 7.94
C ALA A 127 12.68 7.26 6.72
N LEU A 128 11.67 8.11 6.89
CA LEU A 128 10.87 8.63 5.76
C LEU A 128 11.76 9.32 4.72
N VAL A 129 12.71 10.17 5.14
CA VAL A 129 13.65 10.83 4.21
C VAL A 129 14.51 9.81 3.49
N THR A 130 15.10 8.89 4.25
CA THR A 130 16.05 7.88 3.73
C THR A 130 15.39 7.00 2.68
N VAL A 131 14.21 6.44 3.01
CA VAL A 131 13.46 5.58 2.10
C VAL A 131 12.99 6.34 0.87
N ASN A 132 12.53 7.58 0.99
CA ASN A 132 12.06 8.31 -0.19
C ASN A 132 13.22 8.77 -1.10
N ASP A 133 14.41 9.03 -0.56
CA ASP A 133 15.57 9.42 -1.38
C ASP A 133 16.22 8.20 -2.04
N ALA A 134 16.25 7.05 -1.36
CA ALA A 134 16.78 5.77 -1.84
C ALA A 134 15.79 4.61 -1.53
N PRO A 135 14.75 4.42 -2.38
CA PRO A 135 13.63 3.53 -2.10
C PRO A 135 13.92 2.05 -2.36
N GLU A 136 15.14 1.67 -2.70
CA GLU A 136 15.50 0.27 -2.96
C GLU A 136 15.27 -0.61 -1.72
N GLY A 137 15.41 -0.04 -0.52
CA GLY A 137 15.20 -0.75 0.75
C GLY A 137 13.75 -1.15 1.04
N VAL A 138 12.75 -0.60 0.33
CA VAL A 138 11.35 -1.01 0.51
C VAL A 138 10.93 -2.17 -0.39
N LEU A 139 11.84 -2.68 -1.22
CA LEU A 139 11.57 -3.80 -2.11
C LEU A 139 12.06 -5.10 -1.46
N ASP A 140 11.20 -6.12 -1.48
CA ASP A 140 11.60 -7.49 -1.18
C ASP A 140 12.21 -8.19 -2.42
N ASP A 141 12.87 -9.32 -2.22
CA ASP A 141 13.44 -10.18 -3.27
C ASP A 141 12.37 -10.65 -4.28
N VAL A 142 11.12 -10.72 -3.81
CA VAL A 142 9.94 -11.07 -4.59
C VAL A 142 8.88 -9.99 -4.46
N VAL A 143 8.48 -9.42 -5.58
CA VAL A 143 7.37 -8.46 -5.66
C VAL A 143 6.23 -9.09 -6.46
N LEU A 144 5.04 -9.10 -5.87
CA LEU A 144 3.80 -9.48 -6.56
C LEU A 144 3.18 -8.23 -7.17
N VAL A 145 2.83 -8.29 -8.45
CA VAL A 145 2.03 -7.29 -9.16
C VAL A 145 0.60 -7.79 -9.24
N LEU A 146 -0.28 -7.08 -8.57
CA LEU A 146 -1.71 -7.34 -8.45
C LEU A 146 -2.48 -6.45 -9.42
N HIS A 147 -3.49 -7.03 -10.07
CA HIS A 147 -4.53 -6.27 -10.76
C HIS A 147 -5.77 -6.25 -9.88
N VAL A 148 -6.09 -5.09 -9.32
CA VAL A 148 -7.19 -4.91 -8.37
C VAL A 148 -8.37 -4.27 -9.11
N PRO A 149 -9.47 -5.01 -9.39
CA PRO A 149 -10.60 -4.50 -10.17
C PRO A 149 -11.51 -3.59 -9.33
N VAL A 150 -11.06 -2.35 -9.11
CA VAL A 150 -11.79 -1.33 -8.34
C VAL A 150 -12.08 -0.09 -9.19
N ALA A 151 -13.29 0.44 -9.07
CA ALA A 151 -13.69 1.65 -9.80
C ALA A 151 -13.00 2.93 -9.28
N ASP A 152 -12.73 2.97 -7.97
CA ASP A 152 -11.95 4.03 -7.35
C ASP A 152 -10.51 3.54 -7.11
N PRO A 153 -9.50 4.09 -7.82
CA PRO A 153 -8.10 3.74 -7.61
C PRO A 153 -7.60 3.91 -6.17
N THR A 154 -8.24 4.72 -5.30
CA THR A 154 -7.83 4.77 -3.88
C THR A 154 -8.11 3.47 -3.14
N ALA A 155 -9.07 2.67 -3.62
CA ALA A 155 -9.44 1.38 -3.07
C ALA A 155 -8.52 0.24 -3.52
N ALA A 156 -7.43 0.51 -4.27
CA ALA A 156 -6.46 -0.52 -4.67
C ALA A 156 -5.86 -1.27 -3.47
N ILE A 157 -5.76 -0.61 -2.31
CA ILE A 157 -5.35 -1.21 -1.03
C ILE A 157 -6.26 -2.38 -0.60
N ALA A 158 -7.49 -2.49 -1.13
CA ALA A 158 -8.37 -3.61 -0.87
C ALA A 158 -7.86 -4.94 -1.46
N GLY A 159 -6.92 -4.89 -2.41
CA GLY A 159 -6.27 -6.08 -2.94
C GLY A 159 -5.31 -6.75 -1.97
N LEU A 160 -4.81 -6.00 -0.97
CA LEU A 160 -3.98 -6.52 0.12
C LEU A 160 -4.17 -5.63 1.37
N PRO A 161 -5.35 -5.70 2.04
CA PRO A 161 -5.63 -4.85 3.19
C PRO A 161 -4.62 -5.12 4.29
N ASN A 162 -4.05 -4.10 4.94
CA ASN A 162 -3.02 -4.26 5.96
C ASN A 162 -3.25 -3.33 7.16
N GLY A 163 -2.44 -3.48 8.22
CA GLY A 163 -2.62 -2.78 9.49
C GLY A 163 -3.38 -3.64 10.51
N TYR A 164 -2.74 -4.74 10.92
CA TYR A 164 -3.33 -5.70 11.86
C TYR A 164 -3.06 -5.34 13.32
N PHE A 165 -1.85 -4.85 13.63
CA PHE A 165 -1.50 -4.53 15.01
C PHE A 165 -2.19 -3.25 15.44
N SER A 166 -2.55 -3.16 16.73
CA SER A 166 -3.31 -2.02 17.26
C SER A 166 -2.56 -0.69 17.22
N GLU A 167 -1.25 -0.73 17.02
CA GLU A 167 -0.37 0.43 16.90
C GLU A 167 -0.13 0.86 15.44
N ASP A 168 -0.61 0.06 14.48
CA ASP A 168 -0.53 0.38 13.06
C ASP A 168 -1.74 1.22 12.63
N TRP A 169 -1.60 1.93 11.51
CA TRP A 169 -2.77 2.32 10.75
C TRP A 169 -3.46 1.11 10.15
N ASP A 170 -4.73 0.93 10.48
CA ASP A 170 -5.58 -0.06 9.85
C ASP A 170 -5.87 0.27 8.37
N VAL A 171 -6.61 -0.61 7.69
CA VAL A 171 -6.94 -0.40 6.27
C VAL A 171 -7.76 0.87 6.04
N PHE A 172 -8.59 1.30 6.99
CA PHE A 172 -9.45 2.48 6.85
C PHE A 172 -8.65 3.78 7.04
N GLN A 173 -7.67 3.77 7.94
CA GLN A 173 -6.71 4.84 8.14
C GLN A 173 -5.78 4.96 6.93
N ASN A 174 -5.23 3.86 6.43
CA ASN A 174 -4.47 3.83 5.18
C ASN A 174 -5.31 4.32 3.98
N HIS A 175 -6.60 3.99 3.93
CA HIS A 175 -7.51 4.53 2.92
C HIS A 175 -7.72 6.03 3.03
N ALA A 176 -7.82 6.56 4.25
CA ALA A 176 -7.94 8.00 4.48
C ALA A 176 -6.69 8.75 3.98
N VAL A 177 -5.50 8.18 4.19
CA VAL A 177 -4.25 8.69 3.61
C VAL A 177 -4.31 8.66 2.08
N ALA A 178 -4.68 7.52 1.49
CA ALA A 178 -4.80 7.40 0.03
C ALA A 178 -5.76 8.42 -0.58
N ARG A 179 -6.92 8.64 0.04
CA ARG A 179 -7.90 9.64 -0.41
C ARG A 179 -7.35 11.06 -0.31
N HIS A 180 -6.78 11.44 0.83
CA HIS A 180 -6.21 12.78 1.01
C HIS A 180 -5.08 13.05 0.01
N LEU A 181 -4.19 12.08 -0.17
CA LEU A 181 -3.07 12.19 -1.11
C LEU A 181 -3.54 12.30 -2.57
N ARG A 182 -4.59 11.56 -2.95
CA ARG A 182 -5.18 11.68 -4.28
C ARG A 182 -5.88 13.02 -4.51
N GLU A 183 -6.81 13.37 -3.64
CA GLU A 183 -7.65 14.57 -3.80
C GLU A 183 -6.82 15.84 -3.79
N ARG A 184 -5.84 15.91 -2.88
CA ARG A 184 -5.05 17.12 -2.71
C ARG A 184 -3.85 17.13 -3.64
N TYR A 185 -3.12 16.03 -3.77
CA TYR A 185 -1.81 16.01 -4.44
C TYR A 185 -1.81 15.25 -5.77
N GLY A 186 -2.79 14.39 -6.07
CA GLY A 186 -2.82 13.59 -7.30
C GLY A 186 -1.98 12.32 -7.23
N TYR A 187 -1.67 11.83 -6.03
CA TYR A 187 -1.09 10.50 -5.86
C TYR A 187 -2.16 9.41 -6.02
N ARG A 188 -1.74 8.23 -6.47
CA ARG A 188 -2.52 6.99 -6.41
C ARG A 188 -1.76 5.95 -5.58
N PRO A 189 -2.44 5.01 -4.91
CA PRO A 189 -1.76 3.89 -4.27
C PRO A 189 -0.88 3.14 -5.28
N LEU A 190 0.33 2.79 -4.87
CA LEU A 190 1.30 2.00 -5.64
C LEU A 190 1.39 0.59 -5.09
N GLY A 191 1.52 0.45 -3.76
CA GLY A 191 1.72 -0.83 -3.13
C GLY A 191 1.68 -0.76 -1.61
N VAL A 192 1.77 -1.93 -0.98
CA VAL A 192 1.87 -2.08 0.48
C VAL A 192 2.78 -3.25 0.81
N GLY A 193 3.60 -3.10 1.84
CA GLY A 193 4.38 -4.19 2.43
C GLY A 193 3.97 -4.42 3.87
N ALA A 194 4.89 -4.88 4.70
CA ALA A 194 4.63 -5.14 6.11
C ALA A 194 4.65 -3.87 6.96
N SER A 195 5.38 -2.82 6.54
CA SER A 195 5.43 -1.54 7.26
C SER A 195 5.34 -0.31 6.38
N TRP A 196 5.53 -0.44 5.07
CA TRP A 196 5.47 0.68 4.15
C TRP A 196 4.25 0.61 3.25
N VAL A 197 3.64 1.77 3.01
CA VAL A 197 2.65 1.98 1.95
C VAL A 197 3.22 2.96 0.93
N GLY A 198 3.15 2.58 -0.35
CA GLY A 198 3.68 3.35 -1.46
C GLY A 198 2.59 4.07 -2.23
N PHE A 199 2.94 5.25 -2.74
CA PHE A 199 2.10 6.07 -3.60
C PHE A 199 2.88 6.55 -4.82
N LEU A 200 2.19 6.72 -5.95
CA LEU A 200 2.76 7.14 -7.23
C LEU A 200 1.99 8.32 -7.82
N ARG A 201 2.71 9.26 -8.43
CA ARG A 201 2.17 10.35 -9.26
C ARG A 201 2.86 10.37 -10.64
N ASP A 202 2.30 11.08 -11.60
CA ASP A 202 2.85 11.08 -12.97
C ASP A 202 4.10 11.98 -13.13
N HIS A 203 4.22 13.03 -12.32
CA HIS A 203 5.35 13.99 -12.32
C HIS A 203 5.67 14.41 -10.90
N PRO A 204 6.92 14.72 -10.50
CA PRO A 204 7.23 15.19 -9.14
C PRO A 204 6.43 16.41 -8.70
N LEU A 205 6.39 16.69 -7.39
CA LEU A 205 5.74 17.89 -6.86
C LEU A 205 6.57 19.14 -7.17
N ASP A 206 5.90 20.27 -7.36
CA ASP A 206 6.60 21.55 -7.26
C ASP A 206 6.95 21.87 -5.78
N PRO A 207 7.93 22.74 -5.53
CA PRO A 207 8.42 23.03 -4.17
C PRO A 207 7.35 23.52 -3.19
N ASP A 208 6.40 24.33 -3.66
CA ASP A 208 5.34 24.87 -2.80
C ASP A 208 4.40 23.74 -2.38
N ARG A 209 4.01 22.89 -3.33
CA ARG A 209 3.16 21.73 -3.06
C ARG A 209 3.86 20.67 -2.20
N ALA A 210 5.16 20.46 -2.36
CA ALA A 210 5.95 19.57 -1.51
C ALA A 210 5.99 20.08 -0.05
N THR A 211 6.16 21.39 0.14
CA THR A 211 6.13 22.03 1.47
C THR A 211 4.78 21.85 2.16
N VAL A 212 3.68 22.02 1.42
CA VAL A 212 2.34 21.82 1.96
C VAL A 212 2.11 20.35 2.33
N LEU A 213 2.59 19.40 1.51
CA LEU A 213 2.48 17.97 1.81
C LEU A 213 3.22 17.60 3.09
N VAL A 214 4.48 18.01 3.26
CA VAL A 214 5.22 17.67 4.49
C VAL A 214 4.63 18.34 5.73
N THR A 215 3.94 19.48 5.57
CA THR A 215 3.20 20.12 6.68
C THR A 215 1.99 19.28 7.09
N ASP A 216 1.23 18.76 6.12
CA ASP A 216 0.11 17.85 6.41
C ASP A 216 0.65 16.54 7.06
N LEU A 217 1.75 15.97 6.57
CA LEU A 217 2.35 14.76 7.14
C LEU A 217 2.88 15.00 8.56
N ALA A 218 3.57 16.11 8.80
CA ALA A 218 4.07 16.48 10.13
C ALA A 218 2.96 16.57 11.19
N GLU A 219 1.75 16.97 10.76
CA GLU A 219 0.58 17.01 11.64
C GLU A 219 0.07 15.62 12.00
N VAL A 220 0.11 14.68 11.04
CA VAL A 220 -0.36 13.31 11.24
C VAL A 220 0.62 12.48 12.05
N TYR A 221 1.91 12.55 11.75
CA TYR A 221 2.99 11.85 12.48
C TYR A 221 3.32 12.50 13.84
N GLY A 222 2.72 13.63 14.19
CA GLY A 222 2.86 14.28 15.50
C GLY A 222 4.23 14.90 15.82
N PHE A 223 5.20 14.85 14.89
CA PHE A 223 6.59 15.24 15.13
C PHE A 223 7.08 16.37 14.20
N ALA A 224 6.51 17.57 14.30
CA ALA A 224 6.81 18.67 13.36
C ALA A 224 8.18 19.37 13.54
N GLY A 225 8.88 19.16 14.65
CA GLY A 225 10.03 19.98 15.07
C GLY A 225 11.38 19.68 14.41
N THR A 226 11.44 18.80 13.40
CA THR A 226 12.70 18.31 12.81
C THR A 226 13.00 18.91 11.44
N PRO A 227 14.28 19.19 11.09
CA PRO A 227 14.68 19.58 9.74
C PRO A 227 14.47 18.46 8.69
N ALA A 228 14.24 17.22 9.11
CA ALA A 228 13.97 16.10 8.22
C ALA A 228 12.79 16.35 7.27
N TRP A 229 11.75 17.08 7.73
CA TRP A 229 10.61 17.45 6.88
C TRP A 229 11.00 18.31 5.68
N ALA A 230 11.94 19.25 5.86
CA ALA A 230 12.42 20.08 4.76
C ALA A 230 13.24 19.26 3.75
N ARG A 231 14.00 18.26 4.22
CA ARG A 231 14.69 17.32 3.33
C ARG A 231 13.72 16.42 2.59
N LEU A 232 12.67 15.92 3.26
CA LEU A 232 11.63 15.15 2.58
C LEU A 232 10.94 15.98 1.50
N ALA A 233 10.66 17.26 1.76
CA ALA A 233 10.10 18.16 0.75
C ALA A 233 11.01 18.28 -0.48
N ASP A 234 12.34 18.41 -0.31
CA ASP A 234 13.28 18.40 -1.43
C ASP A 234 13.21 17.11 -2.25
N VAL A 235 13.23 15.96 -1.58
CA VAL A 235 13.13 14.63 -2.23
C VAL A 235 11.87 14.53 -3.10
N LEU A 236 10.74 15.03 -2.60
CA LEU A 236 9.45 14.99 -3.31
C LEU A 236 9.40 15.88 -4.57
N THR A 237 10.36 16.81 -4.74
CA THR A 237 10.51 17.58 -5.99
C THR A 237 11.27 16.83 -7.08
N ARG A 238 11.93 15.72 -6.71
CA ARG A 238 12.75 14.90 -7.61
C ARG A 238 12.15 13.52 -7.86
N ARG A 239 11.32 13.02 -6.94
CA ARG A 239 10.67 11.69 -7.00
C ARG A 239 9.20 11.79 -7.38
N THR A 240 8.73 10.77 -8.10
CA THR A 240 7.29 10.55 -8.36
C THR A 240 6.64 9.61 -7.35
N THR A 241 7.43 9.06 -6.43
CA THR A 241 6.97 8.15 -5.38
C THR A 241 6.90 8.86 -4.05
N LEU A 242 6.00 8.40 -3.20
CA LEU A 242 5.98 8.70 -1.78
C LEU A 242 5.77 7.37 -1.04
N PHE A 243 6.68 7.02 -0.15
CA PHE A 243 6.55 5.89 0.76
C PHE A 243 6.34 6.41 2.18
N LEU A 244 5.31 5.88 2.84
CA LEU A 244 4.94 6.25 4.20
C LEU A 244 4.99 4.99 5.06
N GLY A 245 5.64 5.10 6.22
CA GLY A 245 5.57 4.09 7.25
C GLY A 245 4.21 4.16 7.94
N TYR A 246 3.51 3.03 8.04
CA TYR A 246 2.17 2.97 8.64
C TYR A 246 2.11 2.18 9.96
N THR A 247 3.24 1.64 10.41
CA THR A 247 3.37 0.84 11.65
C THR A 247 4.04 1.66 12.75
N GLY A 248 3.94 1.23 14.01
CA GLY A 248 4.56 1.95 15.14
C GLY A 248 6.11 1.95 15.16
N SER A 249 6.76 1.14 14.32
CA SER A 249 8.22 0.89 14.34
C SER A 249 8.82 0.73 12.93
N PHE A 250 8.23 1.38 11.92
CA PHE A 250 8.67 1.24 10.53
C PHE A 250 10.15 1.60 10.26
N ALA A 251 10.79 2.33 11.18
CA ALA A 251 12.21 2.68 11.10
C ALA A 251 13.17 1.55 11.53
N ASP A 252 12.68 0.50 12.20
CA ASP A 252 13.48 -0.59 12.75
C ASP A 252 13.71 -1.76 11.76
N LEU A 253 13.29 -1.61 10.49
CA LEU A 253 13.36 -2.65 9.47
C LEU A 253 14.64 -2.65 8.63
#